data_AF-A0A6A0A9Y4-F1
#
_entry.id   AF-A0A6A0A9Y4-F1
#
_cell.length_a   1.000
_cell.length_b   1.000
_cell.length_c   1.000
_cell.angle_alpha   90.00
_cell.angle_beta   90.00
_cell.angle_gamma   90.00
#
_symmetry.space_group_name_H-M   'P 1'
#
loop_
_entity.id
_entity.type
_entity.pdbx_description
1 polymer ?
#
loop_
_entity_poly.entity_id
_entity_poly.type
_entity_poly.pdbx_seq_one_letter_code
_entity_poly.pdbx_strand_id
1 'polypeptide(L)'
;GLVALLFEDLFKRLNSDLKRLADAALSKANRASQFDISKSIRTDTITYGLDSALSSGNWTIKRFRMERKGVTQVLSRLSFIVGVGMMTRMTSQFEKTRK
;
A
#
# COMPACT_ATOMS: atom_id res chain seq x y z
N GLY A 1 11.74 -5.79 -2.92
CA GLY A 1 11.51 -4.90 -1.77
C GLY A 1 10.02 -4.83 -1.48
N LEU A 2 9.62 -4.89 -0.20
CA LEU A 2 8.21 -4.92 0.18
C LEU A 2 7.44 -3.68 -0.29
N VAL A 3 8.00 -2.49 -0.03
CA VAL A 3 7.42 -1.20 -0.43
C VAL A 3 7.13 -1.13 -1.94
N ALA A 4 8.02 -1.66 -2.77
CA ALA A 4 7.84 -1.67 -4.22
C ALA A 4 6.61 -2.50 -4.65
N LEU A 5 6.38 -3.66 -4.02
CA LEU A 5 5.22 -4.50 -4.30
C LEU A 5 3.91 -3.82 -3.90
N LEU A 6 3.90 -3.16 -2.74
CA LEU A 6 2.75 -2.41 -2.25
C LEU A 6 2.44 -1.21 -3.16
N PHE A 7 3.48 -0.45 -3.54
CA PHE A 7 3.32 0.66 -4.48
C PHE A 7 2.78 0.20 -5.84
N GLU A 8 3.30 -0.90 -6.39
CA GLU A 8 2.82 -1.46 -7.66
C GLU A 8 1.32 -1.82 -7.60
N ASP A 9 0.87 -2.45 -6.51
CA ASP A 9 -0.54 -2.82 -6.32
C ASP A 9 -1.45 -1.58 -6.20
N LEU A 10 -1.05 -0.61 -5.37
CA LEU A 10 -1.78 0.66 -5.20
C LEU A 10 -1.86 1.46 -6.49
N PHE A 11 -0.78 1.49 -7.27
CA PHE A 11 -0.74 2.17 -8.56
C PHE A 11 -1.66 1.50 -9.58
N LYS A 12 -1.69 0.16 -9.64
CA LYS A 12 -2.61 -0.59 -10.49
C LYS A 12 -4.07 -0.40 -10.09
N ARG A 13 -4.34 -0.29 -8.79
CA ARG A 13 -5.66 0.04 -8.27
C ARG A 13 -6.09 1.46 -8.67
N LEU A 14 -5.20 2.45 -8.54
CA LEU A 14 -5.46 3.83 -8.99
C LEU A 14 -5.83 3.87 -10.48
N ASN A 15 -5.08 3.16 -11.34
CA ASN A 15 -5.37 3.09 -12.77
C ASN A 15 -6.72 2.42 -13.07
N SER A 16 -7.05 1.36 -12.35
CA SER A 16 -8.36 0.69 -12.48
C SER A 16 -9.52 1.60 -12.07
N ASP A 17 -9.35 2.35 -10.98
CA ASP A 17 -10.35 3.32 -10.51
C ASP A 17 -10.52 4.47 -11.52
N LEU A 18 -9.42 4.98 -12.09
CA LEU A 18 -9.44 6.01 -13.15
C LEU A 18 -10.17 5.53 -14.40
N LYS A 19 -9.88 4.30 -14.86
CA LYS A 19 -10.58 3.71 -16.00
C LYS A 19 -12.08 3.62 -15.74
N ARG A 20 -12.48 3.15 -14.55
CA ARG A 20 -13.90 3.05 -14.17
C ARG A 20 -14.59 4.43 -14.15
N LEU A 21 -13.92 5.47 -13.67
CA LEU A 21 -14.43 6.83 -13.67
C LEU A 21 -14.58 7.39 -15.09
N ALA A 22 -13.59 7.13 -15.95
CA ALA A 22 -13.65 7.52 -17.36
C ALA A 22 -14.81 6.84 -18.09
N ASP A 23 -14.96 5.52 -17.93
CA ASP A 23 -16.05 4.75 -18.53
C ASP A 23 -17.43 5.25 -18.05
N ALA A 24 -17.56 5.59 -16.76
CA ALA A 24 -18.78 6.15 -16.18
C ALA A 24 -19.10 7.58 -16.65
N ALA A 25 -18.07 8.40 -16.90
CA ALA A 25 -18.26 9.76 -17.43
C ALA A 25 -18.64 9.75 -18.91
N LEU A 26 -17.98 8.90 -19.71
CA LEU A 26 -18.17 8.82 -21.17
C LEU A 26 -19.47 8.09 -21.58
N SER A 27 -20.02 7.26 -20.69
CA SER A 27 -21.32 6.58 -20.91
C SER A 27 -22.53 7.48 -20.68
N LYS A 28 -22.37 8.65 -20.05
CA LYS A 28 -23.47 9.61 -19.84
C LYS A 28 -23.77 10.39 -21.13
N ALA A 29 -25.06 10.58 -21.43
CA ALA A 29 -25.54 11.24 -22.65
C ALA A 29 -25.10 12.71 -22.82
N ASN A 30 -24.65 13.37 -21.73
CA ASN A 30 -24.13 14.73 -21.76
C ASN A 30 -22.68 14.76 -22.28
N ARG A 31 -22.50 14.53 -23.59
CA ARG A 31 -21.21 14.59 -24.30
C ARG A 31 -20.59 15.98 -24.40
N ALA A 32 -21.26 17.02 -23.89
CA ALA A 32 -20.80 18.40 -23.98
C ALA A 32 -19.71 18.75 -22.94
N SER A 33 -19.59 18.02 -21.83
CA SER A 33 -18.52 18.26 -20.85
C SER A 33 -17.29 17.41 -21.17
N GLN A 34 -16.16 18.06 -21.45
CA GLN A 34 -14.86 17.38 -21.57
C GLN A 34 -14.53 16.67 -20.25
N PHE A 35 -14.29 15.35 -20.32
CA PHE A 35 -13.81 14.60 -19.17
C PHE A 35 -12.33 14.91 -18.94
N ASP A 36 -12.03 15.49 -17.78
CA ASP A 36 -10.68 15.81 -17.37
C ASP A 36 -10.16 14.73 -16.40
N ILE A 37 -9.21 13.94 -16.89
CA ILE A 37 -8.56 12.88 -16.10
C ILE A 37 -7.85 13.49 -14.90
N SER A 38 -7.20 14.64 -15.06
CA SER A 38 -6.39 15.26 -14.00
C SER A 38 -7.20 15.58 -12.75
N LYS A 39 -8.45 16.02 -12.94
CA LYS A 39 -9.42 16.28 -11.87
C LYS A 39 -9.99 15.03 -11.23
N SER A 40 -9.88 13.89 -11.90
CA SER A 40 -10.42 12.60 -11.46
C SER A 40 -9.40 11.75 -10.71
N ILE A 41 -8.13 12.17 -10.66
CA ILE A 41 -7.07 11.48 -9.92
C ILE A 41 -7.29 11.66 -8.42
N ARG A 42 -7.62 10.56 -7.73
CA ARG A 42 -7.64 10.55 -6.26
C ARG A 42 -6.25 10.29 -5.71
N THR A 43 -5.58 11.36 -5.30
CA THR A 43 -4.25 11.36 -4.67
C THR A 43 -4.18 10.50 -3.41
N ASP A 44 -5.31 10.38 -2.69
CA ASP A 44 -5.35 9.73 -1.38
C ASP A 44 -5.17 8.22 -1.44
N THR A 45 -5.39 7.60 -2.61
CA THR A 45 -5.33 6.14 -2.78
C THR A 45 -3.95 5.59 -2.42
N ILE A 46 -2.89 6.27 -2.86
CA ILE A 46 -1.51 5.84 -2.61
C ILE A 46 -1.11 6.23 -1.18
N THR A 47 -1.37 7.47 -0.79
CA THR A 47 -1.01 8.00 0.53
C THR A 47 -1.61 7.16 1.65
N TYR A 48 -2.92 6.93 1.64
CA TYR A 48 -3.61 6.16 2.67
C TYR A 48 -3.19 4.68 2.66
N GLY A 49 -2.98 4.10 1.48
CA GLY A 49 -2.53 2.71 1.36
C GLY A 49 -1.15 2.48 1.97
N LEU A 50 -0.21 3.40 1.70
CA LEU A 50 1.14 3.35 2.26
C LEU A 50 1.13 3.60 3.76
N ASP A 51 0.45 4.66 4.21
CA ASP A 51 0.37 5.01 5.64
C ASP A 51 -0.27 3.88 6.46
N SER A 52 -1.39 3.32 5.98
CA SER A 52 -2.07 2.22 6.66
C SER A 52 -1.19 0.97 6.79
N ALA A 53 -0.47 0.59 5.72
CA ALA A 53 0.42 -0.57 5.74
C ALA A 53 1.65 -0.37 6.64
N LEU A 54 2.20 0.85 6.68
CA LEU A 54 3.34 1.19 7.54
C LEU A 54 2.94 1.30 9.01
N SER A 55 1.81 1.94 9.30
CA SER A 55 1.34 2.19 10.65
C SER A 55 0.78 0.93 11.31
N SER A 56 0.05 0.09 10.57
CA SER A 56 -0.49 -1.17 11.11
C SER A 56 0.49 -2.35 11.04
N GLY A 57 1.50 -2.28 10.17
CA GLY A 57 2.42 -3.37 9.90
C GLY A 57 1.80 -4.59 9.22
N ASN A 58 0.57 -4.45 8.72
CA ASN A 58 -0.14 -5.49 7.95
C ASN A 58 0.05 -5.27 6.45
N TRP A 59 0.66 -6.25 5.79
CA TRP A 59 0.95 -6.26 4.37
C TRP A 59 0.10 -7.33 3.71
N THR A 60 -1.10 -6.94 3.30
CA THR A 60 -2.05 -7.81 2.60
C THR A 60 -2.17 -7.37 1.15
N ILE A 61 -1.43 -8.04 0.26
CA ILE A 61 -1.48 -7.81 -1.18
C ILE A 61 -2.01 -9.08 -1.87
N LYS A 62 -3.32 -9.09 -2.13
CA LYS A 62 -4.03 -10.25 -2.70
C LYS A 62 -3.42 -10.71 -4.04
N ARG A 63 -3.00 -9.76 -4.88
CA ARG A 63 -2.44 -10.03 -6.22
C ARG A 63 -1.16 -10.86 -6.18
N PHE A 64 -0.37 -10.73 -5.13
CA PHE A 64 0.86 -11.50 -4.91
C PHE A 64 0.69 -12.63 -3.87
N ARG A 65 -0.55 -12.91 -3.44
CA ARG A 65 -0.85 -13.84 -2.33
C ARG A 65 0.01 -13.58 -1.10
N MET A 66 0.25 -12.30 -0.82
CA MET A 66 1.08 -11.88 0.30
C MET A 66 0.18 -11.46 1.45
N GLU A 67 0.21 -12.24 2.53
CA GLU A 67 -0.36 -11.86 3.83
C GLU A 67 0.76 -11.96 4.86
N ARG A 68 1.36 -10.82 5.18
CA ARG A 68 2.35 -10.72 6.26
C ARG A 68 1.86 -9.75 7.31
N LYS A 69 1.93 -10.16 8.57
CA LYS A 69 1.58 -9.33 9.73
C LYS A 69 2.84 -8.98 10.51
N GLY A 70 2.84 -7.81 11.16
CA GLY A 70 3.97 -7.38 11.99
C GLY A 70 5.26 -7.08 11.22
N VAL A 71 5.15 -6.66 9.96
CA VAL A 71 6.30 -6.33 9.11
C VAL A 71 7.01 -5.08 9.62
N THR A 72 6.26 -4.06 10.05
CA THR A 72 6.80 -2.86 10.68
C THR A 72 6.62 -2.93 12.19
N GLN A 73 7.59 -2.35 12.91
CA GLN A 73 7.60 -2.25 14.36
C GLN A 73 8.08 -0.85 14.76
N VAL A 74 7.57 -0.32 15.88
CA VAL A 74 8.02 0.96 16.42
C VAL A 74 9.47 0.83 16.89
N LEU A 75 10.36 1.70 16.40
CA LEU A 75 11.78 1.68 16.74
C LEU A 75 11.98 1.88 18.25
N SER A 76 12.67 0.95 18.89
CA SER A 76 13.04 1.08 20.30
C SER A 76 14.15 2.13 20.47
N ARG A 77 13.91 3.08 21.38
CA ARG A 77 14.82 4.21 21.69
C ARG A 77 15.41 4.14 23.10
N LEU A 78 15.52 2.93 23.66
CA LEU A 78 16.02 2.71 25.02
C LEU A 78 17.53 2.99 25.15
N SER A 79 18.31 2.65 24.13
CA SER A 79 19.74 2.98 24.04
C SER A 79 20.20 2.96 22.59
N PHE A 80 21.36 3.58 22.32
CA PHE A 80 21.96 3.58 20.97
C PHE A 80 22.10 2.15 20.42
N ILE A 81 22.63 1.23 21.24
CA ILE A 81 22.85 -0.17 20.85
C ILE A 81 21.53 -0.88 20.51
N VAL A 82 20.47 -0.64 21.30
CA VAL A 82 19.15 -1.23 21.04
C VAL A 82 18.54 -0.69 19.74
N GLY A 83 18.67 0.61 19.48
CA GLY A 83 18.21 1.22 18.23
C GLY A 83 18.91 0.62 17.00
N VAL A 84 20.25 0.51 17.05
CA VAL A 84 21.04 -0.12 15.97
C VAL A 84 20.71 -1.60 15.83
N GLY A 85 20.62 -2.35 16.93
CA GLY A 85 20.29 -3.78 16.91
C GLY A 85 18.92 -4.05 16.30
N MET A 86 17.95 -3.14 16.47
CA MET A 86 16.65 -3.25 15.83
C MET A 86 16.72 -3.01 14.32
N MET A 87 17.54 -2.07 13.84
CA MET A 87 17.71 -1.78 12.41
C MET A 87 18.40 -2.91 11.64
N THR A 88 19.30 -3.68 12.29
CA THR A 88 20.02 -4.79 11.67
C THR A 88 19.33 -6.15 11.86
N ARG A 89 18.18 -6.19 12.53
CA ARG A 89 17.48 -7.44 12.88
C ARG A 89 16.90 -8.10 11.63
N MET A 90 17.22 -9.37 11.42
CA MET A 90 16.58 -10.22 10.41
C MET A 90 15.38 -10.96 11.02
N THR A 91 14.22 -10.89 10.37
CA THR A 91 13.00 -11.62 10.76
C THR A 91 12.95 -12.99 10.11
N SER A 92 12.67 -14.04 10.89
CA SER A 92 12.44 -15.39 10.35
C SER A 92 11.12 -15.46 9.58
N GLN A 93 11.09 -16.26 8.51
CA GLN A 93 9.86 -16.59 7.77
C GLN A 93 9.02 -17.67 8.47
N PHE A 94 9.61 -18.42 9.39
CA PHE A 94 8.87 -19.36 10.21
C PHE A 94 8.10 -18.57 11.27
N GLU A 95 6.80 -18.40 11.05
CA GLU A 95 5.89 -18.13 12.16
C GLU A 95 6.01 -19.28 13.15
N LYS A 96 6.13 -18.95 14.44
CA LYS A 96 6.35 -19.90 15.53
C LYS A 96 5.34 -21.05 15.43
N THR A 97 5.76 -22.20 14.91
CA THR A 97 5.03 -23.45 15.11
C THR A 97 4.98 -23.67 16.61
N ARG A 98 3.79 -23.64 17.20
CA ARG A 98 3.58 -24.09 18.57
C ARG A 98 4.11 -25.53 18.62
N LYS A 99 5.15 -25.75 19.41
CA LYS A 99 5.48 -27.11 19.90
C LYS A 99 4.44 -27.51 20.93
#